data_AF-B4NS69-F1
#
_entry.id   AF-B4NS69-F1
#
_cell.length_a   1.000
_cell.length_b   1.000
_cell.length_c   1.000
_cell.angle_alpha   90.00
_cell.angle_beta   90.00
_cell.angle_gamma   90.00
#
_symmetry.space_group_name_H-M   'P 1'
#
loop_
_entity.id
_entity.type
_entity.pdbx_description
1 polymer ?
#
loop_
_entity_poly.entity_id
_entity_poly.type
_entity_poly.pdbx_seq_one_letter_code
_entity_poly.pdbx_strand_id
1 'polypeptide(L)'
;MSETNVARTAITVWRCWQYGVCKGGRKAGSCPPISMGSGAHRKRGALRLVKLREMLIRTNMEDLRELTHTRHYELFRQRRLQQMGFVDVDSNNQPVSFQQTFESKRSDHLACLQAKEEEVRQMFVQRVKQKENELKDNEKELHTKFDRLKREHLEEKAQLEEARRQLEEDCQELQRRRLQMANGSHTLTLGRGKKK
;
A
#
# COMPACT_ATOMS: atom_id res chain seq x y z
N MET A 1 24.54 -30.64 -16.58
CA MET A 1 25.42 -30.76 -15.40
C MET A 1 26.15 -29.44 -15.25
N SER A 2 25.83 -28.71 -14.20
CA SER A 2 25.76 -27.24 -14.18
C SER A 2 27.09 -26.53 -13.88
N GLU A 3 27.32 -25.41 -14.59
CA GLU A 3 28.43 -24.45 -14.44
C GLU A 3 28.61 -23.93 -12.99
N THR A 4 27.61 -24.10 -12.13
CA THR A 4 27.64 -23.78 -10.70
C THR A 4 28.66 -24.60 -9.89
N ASN A 5 29.03 -25.80 -10.33
CA ASN A 5 30.00 -26.64 -9.61
C ASN A 5 31.46 -26.25 -9.86
N VAL A 6 31.77 -25.66 -11.02
CA VAL A 6 33.14 -25.22 -11.34
C VAL A 6 33.49 -23.98 -10.53
N ALA A 7 32.58 -23.01 -10.44
CA ALA A 7 32.78 -21.79 -9.65
C ALA A 7 32.89 -22.06 -8.14
N ARG A 8 32.09 -22.98 -7.59
CA ARG A 8 32.16 -23.38 -6.17
C ARG A 8 33.48 -24.07 -5.81
N THR A 9 33.99 -24.91 -6.70
CA THR A 9 35.27 -25.60 -6.50
C THR A 9 36.43 -24.60 -6.58
N ALA A 10 36.41 -23.67 -7.54
CA ALA A 10 37.44 -22.64 -7.68
C ALA A 10 37.51 -21.69 -6.47
N ILE A 11 36.37 -21.24 -5.93
CA ILE A 11 36.32 -20.37 -4.75
C ILE A 11 36.86 -21.08 -3.49
N THR A 12 36.57 -22.38 -3.36
CA THR A 12 37.02 -23.17 -2.21
C THR A 12 38.54 -23.39 -2.25
N VAL A 13 39.10 -23.67 -3.43
CA VAL A 13 40.55 -23.80 -3.63
C VAL A 13 41.26 -22.46 -3.44
N TRP A 14 40.66 -21.35 -3.90
CA TRP A 14 41.21 -20.01 -3.72
C TRP A 14 41.22 -19.57 -2.25
N ARG A 15 40.15 -19.86 -1.49
CA ARG A 15 40.13 -19.61 -0.02
C ARG A 15 41.15 -20.45 0.74
N CYS A 16 41.36 -21.72 0.35
CA CYS A 16 42.40 -22.57 0.96
C CYS A 16 43.81 -22.02 0.70
N TRP A 17 44.07 -21.47 -0.49
CA TRP A 17 45.38 -20.94 -0.84
C TRP A 17 45.65 -19.56 -0.21
N GLN A 18 44.65 -18.66 -0.16
CA GLN A 18 44.84 -17.30 0.36
C GLN A 18 44.85 -17.20 1.88
N TYR A 19 44.16 -18.09 2.60
CA TYR A 19 44.04 -18.01 4.07
C TYR A 19 44.76 -19.13 4.82
N GLY A 20 45.42 -20.07 4.12
CA GLY A 20 46.16 -21.16 4.77
C GLY A 20 45.32 -21.98 5.76
N VAL A 21 44.00 -22.06 5.55
CA VAL A 21 43.11 -22.82 6.44
C VAL A 21 43.08 -24.27 5.97
N CYS A 22 44.04 -25.06 6.44
CA CYS A 22 43.87 -26.51 6.48
C CYS A 22 42.68 -26.83 7.39
N LYS A 23 41.62 -27.43 6.85
CA LYS A 23 40.61 -28.13 7.65
C LYS A 23 41.31 -29.25 8.41
N GLY A 24 41.60 -29.01 9.68
CA GLY A 24 42.26 -29.97 10.57
C GLY A 24 43.12 -29.23 11.58
N GLY A 25 42.52 -28.81 12.69
CA GLY A 25 43.19 -28.07 13.73
C GLY A 25 44.44 -28.80 14.24
N ARG A 26 45.61 -28.21 14.00
CA ARG A 26 46.82 -28.35 14.82
C ARG A 26 47.60 -27.05 14.71
N LYS A 27 47.86 -26.44 15.87
CA LYS A 27 48.52 -25.13 16.03
C LYS A 27 49.90 -25.12 15.37
N ALA A 28 50.20 -24.01 14.70
CA ALA A 28 51.55 -23.68 14.27
C ALA A 28 52.45 -23.50 15.51
N GLY A 29 53.57 -24.24 15.57
CA GLY A 29 54.60 -24.03 16.59
C GLY A 29 55.13 -25.32 17.24
N SER A 30 55.68 -26.24 16.44
CA SER A 30 56.75 -27.17 16.86
C SER A 30 57.07 -28.13 15.70
N CYS A 31 58.08 -27.83 14.90
CA CYS A 31 58.75 -28.84 14.08
C CYS A 31 60.22 -28.88 14.49
N PRO A 32 60.78 -30.05 14.86
CA PRO A 32 62.18 -30.18 15.25
C PRO A 32 63.11 -30.08 14.03
N PRO A 33 64.40 -29.75 14.20
CA PRO A 33 65.32 -29.62 13.08
C PRO A 33 65.64 -31.02 12.53
N ILE A 34 65.36 -31.24 11.24
CA ILE A 34 65.83 -32.42 10.52
C ILE A 34 67.28 -32.15 10.12
N SER A 35 68.20 -32.87 10.75
CA SER A 35 69.57 -32.99 10.29
C SER A 35 69.57 -33.70 8.93
N MET A 36 70.07 -33.02 7.90
CA MET A 36 70.35 -33.62 6.60
C MET A 36 71.86 -33.55 6.37
N GLY A 37 72.49 -34.71 6.55
CA GLY A 37 73.90 -34.94 6.29
C GLY A 37 74.28 -34.76 4.82
N SER A 38 75.58 -34.61 4.63
CA SER A 38 76.33 -34.36 3.40
C SER A 38 75.92 -35.23 2.21
N GLY A 39 75.77 -34.59 1.06
CA GLY A 39 75.49 -35.25 -0.22
C GLY A 39 75.43 -34.26 -1.38
N ALA A 40 76.43 -33.37 -1.49
CA ALA A 40 76.61 -32.55 -2.67
C ALA A 40 77.19 -33.42 -3.79
N HIS A 41 76.44 -33.61 -4.87
CA HIS A 41 76.88 -33.50 -6.27
C HIS A 41 75.77 -34.08 -7.16
N ARG A 42 75.35 -33.32 -8.18
CA ARG A 42 74.36 -33.65 -9.25
C ARG A 42 72.88 -33.25 -9.03
N LYS A 43 72.59 -31.98 -8.71
CA LYS A 43 71.21 -31.39 -8.83
C LYS A 43 71.13 -29.97 -9.39
N ARG A 44 72.14 -29.48 -10.13
CA ARG A 44 72.08 -28.11 -10.70
C ARG A 44 71.22 -28.01 -11.98
N GLY A 45 71.13 -29.07 -12.79
CA GLY A 45 70.31 -29.08 -14.01
C GLY A 45 68.80 -29.27 -13.78
N ALA A 46 68.42 -30.21 -12.91
CA ALA A 46 67.02 -30.51 -12.63
C ALA A 46 66.28 -29.36 -11.91
N LEU A 47 66.99 -28.60 -11.07
CA LEU A 47 66.42 -27.44 -10.35
C LEU A 47 66.01 -26.31 -11.29
N ARG A 48 66.68 -26.13 -12.44
CA ARG A 48 66.37 -25.07 -13.41
C ARG A 48 65.09 -25.38 -14.19
N LEU A 49 64.87 -26.64 -14.56
CA LEU A 49 63.64 -27.10 -15.24
C LEU A 49 62.42 -27.07 -14.32
N VAL A 50 62.58 -27.49 -13.07
CA VAL A 50 61.47 -27.46 -12.08
C VAL A 50 61.07 -26.02 -11.77
N LYS A 51 62.03 -25.11 -11.57
CA LYS A 51 61.75 -23.69 -11.34
C LYS A 51 61.11 -23.01 -12.55
N LEU A 52 61.56 -23.32 -13.77
CA LEU A 52 60.96 -22.80 -15.00
C LEU A 52 59.53 -23.31 -15.18
N ARG A 53 59.28 -24.60 -14.92
CA ARG A 53 57.94 -25.20 -14.96
C ARG A 53 57.02 -24.56 -13.92
N GLU A 54 57.50 -24.34 -12.71
CA GLU A 54 56.72 -23.71 -11.64
C GLU A 54 56.36 -22.26 -11.97
N MET A 55 57.31 -21.49 -12.52
CA MET A 55 57.05 -20.13 -12.99
C MET A 55 56.01 -20.09 -14.12
N LEU A 56 56.14 -20.97 -15.14
CA LEU A 56 55.17 -21.05 -16.24
C LEU A 56 53.77 -21.45 -15.78
N ILE A 57 53.67 -22.37 -14.81
CA ILE A 57 52.37 -22.74 -14.22
C ILE A 57 51.78 -21.56 -13.45
N ARG A 58 52.58 -20.80 -12.71
CA ARG A 58 52.10 -19.59 -12.00
C ARG A 58 51.60 -18.54 -12.98
N THR A 59 52.38 -18.22 -14.01
CA THR A 59 51.99 -17.25 -15.05
C THR A 59 50.73 -17.71 -15.79
N ASN A 60 50.64 -18.98 -16.20
CA ASN A 60 49.44 -19.49 -16.88
C ASN A 60 48.20 -19.44 -15.97
N MET A 61 48.35 -19.74 -14.68
CA MET A 61 47.24 -19.63 -13.71
C MET A 61 46.86 -18.17 -13.43
N GLU A 62 47.81 -17.24 -13.47
CA GLU A 62 47.56 -15.80 -13.40
C GLU A 62 46.79 -15.34 -14.64
N ASP A 63 47.18 -15.76 -15.84
CA ASP A 63 46.47 -15.47 -17.08
C ASP A 63 45.03 -15.99 -17.06
N LEU A 64 44.81 -17.22 -16.56
CA LEU A 64 43.46 -17.78 -16.41
C LEU A 64 42.61 -16.99 -15.41
N ARG A 65 43.21 -16.50 -14.31
CA ARG A 65 42.51 -15.63 -13.34
C ARG A 65 42.18 -14.29 -13.97
N GLU A 66 43.12 -13.71 -14.71
CA GLU A 66 42.96 -12.42 -15.37
C GLU A 66 41.89 -12.47 -16.48
N LEU A 67 41.91 -13.50 -17.34
CA LEU A 67 40.87 -13.75 -18.33
C LEU A 67 39.49 -13.94 -17.69
N THR A 68 39.42 -14.66 -16.58
CA THR A 68 38.15 -14.88 -15.89
C THR A 68 37.61 -13.59 -15.29
N HIS A 69 38.47 -12.74 -14.73
CA HIS A 69 38.06 -11.46 -14.16
C HIS A 69 37.67 -10.45 -15.24
N THR A 70 38.52 -10.26 -16.25
CA THR A 70 38.34 -9.19 -17.24
C THR A 70 37.26 -9.49 -18.27
N ARG A 71 37.02 -10.78 -18.56
CA ARG A 71 36.05 -11.20 -19.58
C ARG A 71 34.81 -11.84 -18.97
N HIS A 72 34.98 -12.96 -18.27
CA HIS A 72 33.83 -13.77 -17.84
C HIS A 72 33.02 -13.07 -16.75
N TYR A 73 33.68 -12.47 -15.76
CA TYR A 73 33.01 -11.73 -14.70
C TYR A 73 32.38 -10.43 -15.21
N GLU A 74 33.10 -9.64 -16.02
CA GLU A 74 32.56 -8.39 -16.58
C GLU A 74 31.32 -8.63 -17.46
N LEU A 75 31.32 -9.66 -18.31
CA LEU A 75 30.14 -10.01 -19.11
C LEU A 75 28.95 -10.41 -18.24
N PHE A 76 29.18 -11.18 -17.18
CA PHE A 76 28.12 -11.53 -16.23
C PHE A 76 27.61 -10.28 -15.49
N ARG A 77 28.51 -9.40 -15.05
CA ARG A 77 28.20 -8.15 -14.34
C ARG A 77 27.35 -7.23 -15.22
N GLN A 78 27.75 -6.97 -16.45
CA GLN A 78 27.00 -6.15 -17.41
C GLN A 78 25.60 -6.71 -17.65
N ARG A 79 25.48 -8.02 -17.95
CA ARG A 79 24.17 -8.67 -18.14
C ARG A 79 23.29 -8.55 -16.89
N ARG A 80 23.88 -8.70 -15.70
CA ARG A 80 23.14 -8.60 -14.44
C ARG A 80 22.65 -7.18 -14.17
N LEU A 81 23.46 -6.17 -14.47
CA LEU A 81 23.11 -4.76 -14.35
C LEU A 81 22.02 -4.37 -15.34
N GLN A 82 22.11 -4.82 -16.60
CA GLN A 82 21.07 -4.64 -17.61
C GLN A 82 19.73 -5.25 -17.19
N GLN A 83 19.72 -6.44 -16.59
CA GLN A 83 18.50 -7.05 -16.02
C GLN A 83 17.87 -6.19 -14.92
N MET A 84 18.68 -5.45 -14.15
CA MET A 84 18.21 -4.50 -13.13
C MET A 84 17.89 -3.11 -13.75
N GLY A 85 17.94 -2.99 -15.07
CA GLY A 85 17.66 -1.77 -15.83
C GLY A 85 18.77 -0.72 -15.74
N PHE A 86 20.00 -1.10 -15.39
CA PHE A 86 21.16 -0.21 -15.49
C PHE A 86 21.81 -0.41 -16.87
N VAL A 87 21.94 0.66 -17.63
CA VAL A 87 22.55 0.66 -18.97
C VAL A 87 23.79 1.56 -18.90
N ASP A 88 24.88 1.11 -19.51
CA ASP A 88 26.18 1.79 -19.47
C ASP A 88 26.23 3.05 -20.37
N VAL A 89 25.23 3.25 -21.24
CA VAL A 89 25.11 4.36 -22.19
C VAL A 89 23.73 5.00 -22.13
N ASP A 90 23.67 6.32 -22.20
CA ASP A 90 22.42 7.07 -22.35
C ASP A 90 21.94 7.09 -23.81
N SER A 91 20.82 7.76 -24.07
CA SER A 91 20.27 7.97 -25.41
C SER A 91 21.19 8.79 -26.34
N ASN A 92 22.23 9.41 -25.80
CA ASN A 92 23.22 10.22 -26.52
C ASN A 92 24.59 9.52 -26.59
N ASN A 93 24.64 8.21 -26.32
CA ASN A 93 25.83 7.37 -26.32
C ASN A 93 26.96 7.84 -25.35
N GLN A 94 26.64 8.62 -24.33
CA GLN A 94 27.58 9.00 -23.28
C GLN A 94 27.61 7.96 -22.16
N PRO A 95 28.79 7.67 -21.58
CA PRO A 95 28.91 6.73 -20.48
C PRO A 95 28.19 7.29 -19.25
N VAL A 96 27.12 6.63 -18.82
CA VAL A 96 26.35 7.07 -17.65
C VAL A 96 27.03 6.53 -16.40
N SER A 97 27.35 7.42 -15.46
CA SER A 97 27.86 7.01 -14.16
C SER A 97 26.82 6.16 -13.44
N PHE A 98 27.19 4.94 -13.05
CA PHE A 98 26.32 4.03 -12.29
C PHE A 98 25.72 4.70 -11.05
N GLN A 99 26.49 5.57 -10.40
CA GLN A 99 26.05 6.33 -9.25
C GLN A 99 24.92 7.31 -9.59
N GLN A 100 25.04 8.03 -10.71
CA GLN A 100 24.03 8.99 -11.15
C GLN A 100 22.70 8.30 -11.50
N THR A 101 22.74 7.16 -12.20
CA THR A 101 21.54 6.37 -12.50
C THR A 101 20.88 5.84 -11.23
N PHE A 102 21.67 5.40 -10.25
CA PHE A 102 21.16 4.93 -8.97
C PHE A 102 20.50 6.07 -8.17
N GLU A 103 21.14 7.23 -8.10
CA GLU A 103 20.62 8.41 -7.42
C GLU A 103 19.32 8.91 -8.09
N SER A 104 19.27 8.95 -9.42
CA SER A 104 18.05 9.30 -10.17
C SER A 104 16.91 8.32 -9.86
N LYS A 105 17.14 7.01 -10.01
CA LYS A 105 16.12 5.99 -9.71
C LYS A 105 15.62 6.06 -8.27
N ARG A 106 16.51 6.37 -7.33
CA ARG A 106 16.15 6.56 -5.92
C ARG A 106 15.26 7.81 -5.75
N SER A 107 15.64 8.92 -6.38
CA SER A 107 14.85 10.16 -6.35
C SER A 107 13.46 9.95 -6.95
N ASP A 108 13.37 9.29 -8.12
CA ASP A 108 12.11 8.99 -8.78
C ASP A 108 11.22 8.08 -7.94
N HIS A 109 11.81 7.09 -7.27
CA HIS A 109 11.08 6.21 -6.35
C HIS A 109 10.51 6.98 -5.16
N LEU A 110 11.30 7.87 -4.54
CA LEU A 110 10.84 8.72 -3.44
C LEU A 110 9.72 9.66 -3.88
N ALA A 111 9.86 10.30 -5.05
CA ALA A 111 8.83 11.16 -5.61
C ALA A 111 7.53 10.40 -5.91
N CYS A 112 7.63 9.19 -6.45
CA CYS A 112 6.48 8.30 -6.69
C CYS A 112 5.77 7.94 -5.38
N LEU A 113 6.51 7.63 -4.31
CA LEU A 113 5.95 7.36 -3.00
C LEU A 113 5.21 8.58 -2.42
N GLN A 114 5.82 9.77 -2.51
CA GLN A 114 5.21 11.02 -2.06
C GLN A 114 3.92 11.35 -2.83
N ALA A 115 3.93 11.15 -4.15
CA ALA A 115 2.75 11.38 -4.98
C ALA A 115 1.59 10.45 -4.59
N LYS A 116 1.87 9.16 -4.34
CA LYS A 116 0.87 8.20 -3.88
C LYS A 116 0.34 8.52 -2.48
N GLU A 117 1.21 8.98 -1.59
CA GLU A 117 0.81 9.41 -0.25
C GLU A 117 -0.15 10.61 -0.33
N GLU A 118 0.19 11.61 -1.14
CA GLU A 118 -0.67 12.79 -1.32
C GLU A 118 -1.97 12.43 -2.05
N GLU A 119 -1.97 11.50 -3.01
CA GLU A 119 -3.19 11.00 -3.65
C GLU A 119 -4.13 10.38 -2.60
N VAL A 120 -3.62 9.52 -1.72
CA VAL A 120 -4.41 8.92 -0.64
C VAL A 120 -4.93 9.99 0.32
N ARG A 121 -4.10 10.99 0.64
CA ARG A 121 -4.48 12.12 1.49
C ARG A 121 -5.60 12.95 0.86
N GLN A 122 -5.50 13.24 -0.43
CA GLN A 122 -6.51 13.97 -1.19
C GLN A 122 -7.81 13.19 -1.32
N MET A 123 -7.75 11.89 -1.62
CA MET A 123 -8.92 11.02 -1.61
C MET A 123 -9.63 11.04 -0.26
N PHE A 124 -8.89 11.00 0.85
CA PHE A 124 -9.47 11.09 2.18
C PHE A 124 -10.19 12.43 2.38
N VAL A 125 -9.53 13.55 2.09
CA VAL A 125 -10.12 14.89 2.21
C VAL A 125 -11.37 15.03 1.34
N GLN A 126 -11.33 14.53 0.11
CA GLN A 126 -12.48 14.57 -0.80
C GLN A 126 -13.66 13.75 -0.26
N ARG A 127 -13.41 12.54 0.25
CA ARG A 127 -14.45 11.71 0.87
C ARG A 127 -15.05 12.35 2.11
N VAL A 128 -14.22 12.96 2.97
CA VAL A 128 -14.69 13.71 4.15
C VAL A 128 -15.58 14.85 3.71
N LYS A 129 -15.13 15.68 2.76
CA LYS A 129 -15.92 16.79 2.22
C LYS A 129 -17.23 16.33 1.59
N GLN A 130 -17.21 15.21 0.86
CA GLN A 130 -18.41 14.61 0.29
C GLN A 130 -19.39 14.19 1.39
N LYS A 131 -18.91 13.49 2.42
CA LYS A 131 -19.76 13.06 3.54
C LYS A 131 -20.30 14.23 4.36
N GLU A 132 -19.51 15.27 4.58
CA GLU A 132 -19.97 16.51 5.23
C GLU A 132 -21.08 17.19 4.41
N ASN A 133 -20.94 17.24 3.09
CA ASN A 133 -21.96 17.80 2.21
C ASN A 133 -23.24 16.94 2.20
N GLU A 134 -23.11 15.61 2.11
CA GLU A 134 -24.24 14.68 2.22
C GLU A 134 -25.00 14.88 3.55
N LEU A 135 -24.29 15.02 4.67
CA LEU A 135 -24.91 15.28 5.96
C LEU A 135 -25.63 16.64 6.00
N LYS A 136 -25.02 17.70 5.45
CA LYS A 136 -25.66 19.02 5.36
C LYS A 136 -26.94 19.00 4.53
N ASP A 137 -26.94 18.27 3.41
CA ASP A 137 -28.12 18.20 2.55
C ASP A 137 -29.24 17.36 3.18
N ASN A 138 -28.89 16.25 3.85
CA ASN A 138 -29.85 15.48 4.64
C ASN A 138 -30.47 16.30 5.79
N GLU A 139 -29.67 17.12 6.47
CA GLU A 139 -30.15 18.01 7.54
C GLU A 139 -31.14 19.05 7.00
N LYS A 140 -30.82 19.68 5.86
CA LYS A 140 -31.73 20.62 5.19
C LYS A 140 -33.03 19.96 4.74
N GLU A 141 -32.96 18.75 4.18
CA GLU A 141 -34.15 18.00 3.78
C GLU A 141 -35.02 17.66 4.99
N LEU A 142 -34.40 17.24 6.10
CA LEU A 142 -35.09 16.95 7.35
C LEU A 142 -35.80 18.20 7.90
N HIS A 143 -35.14 19.36 7.91
CA HIS A 143 -35.75 20.62 8.31
C HIS A 143 -36.92 21.02 7.40
N THR A 144 -36.74 20.91 6.08
CA THR A 144 -37.81 21.20 5.11
C THR A 144 -39.02 20.30 5.32
N LYS A 145 -38.80 19.00 5.57
CA LYS A 145 -39.86 18.03 5.86
C LYS A 145 -40.56 18.34 7.17
N PHE A 146 -39.81 18.71 8.20
CA PHE A 146 -40.36 19.11 9.49
C PHE A 146 -41.26 20.35 9.36
N ASP A 147 -40.80 21.39 8.68
CA ASP A 147 -41.58 22.61 8.47
C ASP A 147 -42.84 22.36 7.63
N ARG A 148 -42.75 21.47 6.64
CA ARG A 148 -43.92 21.03 5.86
C ARG A 148 -44.95 20.34 6.74
N LEU A 149 -44.55 19.33 7.50
CA LEU A 149 -45.44 18.60 8.41
C LEU A 149 -46.03 19.51 9.49
N LYS A 150 -45.23 20.47 10.01
CA LYS A 150 -45.69 21.45 10.98
C LYS A 150 -46.80 22.34 10.40
N ARG A 151 -46.68 22.78 9.15
CA ARG A 151 -47.73 23.55 8.46
C ARG A 151 -48.98 22.70 8.21
N GLU A 152 -48.82 21.49 7.67
CA GLU A 152 -49.94 20.56 7.43
C GLU A 152 -50.72 20.30 8.73
N HIS A 153 -50.03 20.04 9.84
CA HIS A 153 -50.68 19.84 11.14
C HIS A 153 -51.39 21.11 11.66
N LEU A 154 -50.84 22.30 11.45
CA LEU A 154 -51.50 23.55 11.84
C LEU A 154 -52.77 23.80 11.01
N GLU A 155 -52.72 23.52 9.70
CA GLU A 155 -53.86 23.62 8.80
C GLU A 155 -54.96 22.62 9.16
N GLU A 156 -54.60 21.35 9.41
CA GLU A 156 -55.55 20.31 9.83
C GLU A 156 -56.19 20.65 11.18
N LYS A 157 -55.40 21.13 12.15
CA LYS A 157 -55.94 21.59 13.43
C LYS A 157 -56.94 22.73 13.26
N ALA A 158 -56.64 23.72 12.41
CA ALA A 158 -57.54 24.84 12.13
C ALA A 158 -58.83 24.36 11.45
N GLN A 159 -58.75 23.42 10.50
CA GLN A 159 -59.91 22.82 9.85
C GLN A 159 -60.80 22.07 10.84
N LEU A 160 -60.20 21.31 11.78
CA LEU A 160 -60.94 20.60 12.82
C LEU A 160 -61.60 21.56 13.82
N GLU A 161 -60.93 22.65 14.19
CA GLU A 161 -61.50 23.69 15.06
C GLU A 161 -62.70 24.40 14.40
N GLU A 162 -62.61 24.72 13.10
CA GLU A 162 -63.71 25.32 12.35
C GLU A 162 -64.88 24.33 12.18
N ALA A 163 -64.61 23.07 11.84
CA ALA A 163 -65.64 22.04 11.75
C ALA A 163 -66.35 21.81 13.09
N ARG A 164 -65.61 21.81 14.20
CA ARG A 164 -66.17 21.74 15.55
C ARG A 164 -67.07 22.94 15.83
N ARG A 165 -66.63 24.15 15.49
CA ARG A 165 -67.43 25.38 15.68
C ARG A 165 -68.72 25.33 14.87
N GLN A 166 -68.66 24.91 13.61
CA GLN A 166 -69.84 24.75 12.74
C GLN A 166 -70.86 23.76 13.35
N LEU A 167 -70.39 22.61 13.84
CA LEU A 167 -71.23 21.62 14.51
C LEU A 167 -71.85 22.14 15.80
N GLU A 168 -71.12 22.94 16.57
CA GLU A 168 -71.64 23.58 17.79
C GLU A 168 -72.74 24.60 17.45
N GLU A 169 -72.55 25.40 16.39
CA GLU A 169 -73.55 26.35 15.89
C GLU A 169 -74.81 25.63 15.38
N ASP A 170 -74.65 24.55 14.61
CA ASP A 170 -75.75 23.71 14.11
C ASP A 170 -76.52 23.05 15.27
N CYS A 171 -75.81 22.50 16.26
CA CYS A 171 -76.44 21.92 17.45
C CYS A 171 -77.25 22.96 18.23
N GLN A 172 -76.73 24.18 18.39
CA GLN A 172 -77.45 25.27 19.05
C GLN A 172 -78.69 25.68 18.26
N GLU A 173 -78.60 25.78 16.93
CA GLU A 173 -79.74 26.12 16.08
C GLU A 173 -80.83 25.04 16.13
N LEU A 174 -80.45 23.76 16.06
CA LEU A 174 -81.38 22.64 16.25
C LEU A 174 -82.05 22.68 17.63
N GLN A 175 -81.29 23.00 18.68
CA GLN A 175 -81.83 23.13 20.03
C GLN A 175 -82.81 24.32 20.15
N ARG A 176 -82.53 25.47 19.51
CA ARG A 176 -83.46 26.60 19.41
C ARG A 176 -84.74 26.20 18.69
N ARG A 177 -84.64 25.57 17.52
CA ARG A 177 -85.81 25.06 16.77
C ARG A 177 -86.63 24.08 17.60
N ARG A 178 -85.99 23.17 18.32
CA ARG A 178 -86.67 22.21 19.22
C ARG A 178 -87.48 22.95 20.31
N LEU A 179 -86.89 23.96 20.94
CA LEU A 179 -87.57 24.77 21.97
C LEU A 179 -88.75 25.57 21.39
N GLN A 180 -88.61 26.16 20.21
CA GLN A 180 -89.69 26.87 19.52
C GLN A 180 -90.87 25.95 19.20
N MET A 181 -90.59 24.74 18.67
CA MET A 181 -91.62 23.74 18.38
C MET A 181 -92.32 23.22 19.65
N ALA A 182 -91.56 23.01 20.74
CA ALA A 182 -92.13 22.61 22.03
C ALA A 182 -93.06 23.68 22.63
N ASN A 183 -92.68 24.97 22.53
CA ASN A 183 -93.49 26.07 23.02
C ASN A 183 -94.75 26.33 22.16
N GLY A 184 -94.71 26.08 20.85
CA GLY A 184 -95.88 26.17 19.97
C GLY A 184 -96.93 25.08 20.22
N SER A 185 -96.49 23.86 20.58
CA SER A 185 -97.39 22.72 20.81
C SER A 185 -98.21 22.81 22.11
N HIS A 186 -97.77 23.58 23.11
CA HIS A 186 -98.51 23.74 24.38
C HIS A 186 -99.74 24.68 24.25
N THR A 187 -99.92 25.39 23.13
CA THR A 187 -101.03 26.36 22.98
C THR A 187 -102.32 25.76 22.41
N LEU A 188 -102.32 24.51 21.93
CA LEU A 188 -103.45 23.92 21.18
C LEU A 188 -104.23 22.83 21.93
N THR A 189 -104.02 22.60 23.24
CA THR A 189 -104.69 21.51 23.97
C THR A 189 -105.56 21.94 25.16
N LEU A 190 -106.08 23.17 25.18
CA LEU A 190 -107.10 23.60 26.15
C LEU A 190 -108.44 23.81 25.44
N GLY A 191 -109.16 22.72 25.19
CA GLY A 191 -110.46 22.82 24.52
C GLY A 191 -111.25 21.51 24.40
N ARG A 192 -111.70 20.96 25.53
CA ARG A 192 -113.06 20.36 25.64
C ARG A 192 -113.39 20.03 27.09
N GLY A 193 -114.19 20.89 27.70
CA GLY A 193 -114.85 20.61 28.97
C GLY A 193 -116.10 19.74 28.81
N LYS A 194 -116.52 19.17 29.95
CA LYS A 194 -117.90 18.89 30.47
C LYS A 194 -118.93 18.35 29.46
N LYS A 195 -119.79 17.37 29.77
CA LYS A 195 -120.52 17.09 31.03
C LYS A 195 -121.34 15.80 30.79
N LYS A 196 -121.52 15.03 31.87
CA LYS A 196 -122.74 14.36 32.36
C LYS A 196 -123.62 13.57 31.38
#